data_AF-A0A0E3QR17-F1
#
_entry.id   AF-A0A0E3QR17-F1
#
_cell.length_a   1.000
_cell.length_b   1.000
_cell.length_c   1.000
_cell.angle_alpha   90.00
_cell.angle_beta   90.00
_cell.angle_gamma   90.00
#
_symmetry.space_group_name_H-M   'P 1'
#
loop_
_entity.id
_entity.type
_entity.pdbx_description
1 polymer ?
#
loop_
_entity_poly.entity_id
_entity_poly.type
_entity_poly.pdbx_seq_one_letter_code
_entity_poly.pdbx_strand_id
1 'polypeptide(L)'
;MLILATDVGTGTQDILLFNSEKEVENSLLMVMPAPTQIIAKKVRKATKKGKTIVFTGNIMGGGPSTFAIKSHLKAGFPVYATEQAALTINDNIEKVKAFGIQIVSEAEAKKLASEENAQEIVMQDFNPVSTSAALSTFEVQMPTNFAVAVQDHGNAPEKSNRIYRFELLRELIDKGGKLENFVYKPEEIPEAFTRMKAQADSLLKAAGSRKTKAVFMDTGPAAIFGALTDPAAVQPAVVVNIGNGHTLGALVNENRITAVFEHHTFLMNPEKLQDYVIKLADGKLAFEDVFEDGGHGAYIKEAFGFEQVRSILVTGPKREILEKLSESEIRKEISNKLHFAAPFGSMMLSGCFGLLAGFLEKYPEPSINLINH
;
A
#
# COMPACT_ATOMS: atom_id res chain seq x y z
N MET A 1 -5.87 24.62 -5.02
CA MET A 1 -6.41 23.23 -5.18
C MET A 1 -6.14 22.44 -3.90
N LEU A 2 -7.15 21.72 -3.37
CA LEU A 2 -6.98 20.82 -2.22
C LEU A 2 -7.01 19.36 -2.68
N ILE A 3 -6.07 18.53 -2.20
CA ILE A 3 -5.98 17.09 -2.52
C ILE A 3 -5.82 16.31 -1.23
N LEU A 4 -6.65 15.29 -1.03
CA LEU A 4 -6.46 14.32 0.05
C LEU A 4 -5.75 13.08 -0.49
N ALA A 5 -4.47 12.93 -0.18
CA ALA A 5 -3.71 11.72 -0.43
C ALA A 5 -3.84 10.75 0.75
N THR A 6 -4.05 9.46 0.49
CA THR A 6 -4.15 8.43 1.53
C THR A 6 -3.43 7.16 1.10
N ASP A 7 -2.32 6.84 1.75
CA ASP A 7 -1.61 5.58 1.56
C ASP A 7 -2.04 4.54 2.61
N VAL A 8 -2.64 3.43 2.16
CA VAL A 8 -3.19 2.40 3.03
C VAL A 8 -2.27 1.18 3.07
N GLY A 9 -1.34 1.20 4.02
CA GLY A 9 -0.47 0.07 4.33
C GLY A 9 -1.13 -1.01 5.22
N THR A 10 -0.35 -2.04 5.57
CA THR A 10 -0.80 -3.13 6.45
C THR A 10 -0.89 -2.73 7.93
N GLY A 11 -0.08 -1.76 8.36
CA GLY A 11 0.02 -1.32 9.76
C GLY A 11 -0.61 0.04 10.00
N THR A 12 -0.32 1.00 9.12
CA THR A 12 -0.84 2.37 9.15
C THR A 12 -1.65 2.69 7.90
N GLN A 13 -2.51 3.68 8.01
CA GLN A 13 -3.00 4.48 6.89
C GLN A 13 -2.50 5.90 7.12
N ASP A 14 -1.83 6.44 6.11
CA ASP A 14 -1.13 7.71 6.17
C ASP A 14 -1.92 8.68 5.30
N ILE A 15 -2.37 9.80 5.88
CA ILE A 15 -3.29 10.74 5.24
C ILE A 15 -2.62 12.11 5.18
N LEU A 16 -2.61 12.71 4.00
CA LEU A 16 -2.08 14.04 3.71
C LEU A 16 -3.16 14.89 3.05
N LEU A 17 -3.51 16.02 3.64
CA LEU A 17 -4.31 17.06 2.98
C LEU A 17 -3.38 18.16 2.47
N PHE A 18 -3.12 18.13 1.17
CA PHE A 18 -2.29 19.09 0.46
C PHE A 18 -3.10 20.29 -0.02
N ASN A 19 -2.50 21.48 0.02
CA ASN A 19 -3.05 22.71 -0.54
C ASN A 19 -2.03 23.36 -1.49
N SER A 20 -2.36 23.46 -2.78
CA SER A 20 -1.49 24.05 -3.80
C SER A 20 -1.19 25.54 -3.62
N GLU A 21 -1.92 26.24 -2.76
CA GLU A 21 -1.71 27.66 -2.45
C GLU A 21 -0.72 27.89 -1.29
N LYS A 22 -0.16 26.82 -0.72
CA LYS A 22 0.78 26.87 0.41
C LYS A 22 2.01 26.02 0.13
N GLU A 23 3.08 26.28 0.87
CA GLU A 23 4.23 25.38 0.95
C GLU A 23 3.79 23.97 1.37
N VAL A 24 4.43 22.94 0.81
CA VAL A 24 4.07 21.53 1.04
C VAL A 24 4.12 21.17 2.52
N GLU A 25 5.07 21.75 3.27
CA GLU A 25 5.27 21.57 4.71
C GLU A 25 4.07 22.06 5.55
N ASN A 26 3.20 22.92 5.01
CA ASN A 26 1.97 23.38 5.66
C ASN A 26 0.78 22.44 5.44
N SER A 27 0.99 21.28 4.83
CA SER A 27 -0.06 20.29 4.65
C SER A 27 -0.48 19.65 5.97
N LEU A 28 -1.75 19.26 6.08
CA LEU A 28 -2.24 18.57 7.28
C LEU A 28 -1.97 17.07 7.16
N LEU A 29 -1.54 16.44 8.24
CA LEU A 29 -1.18 15.02 8.24
C LEU A 29 -1.84 14.23 9.37
N MET A 30 -2.18 12.97 9.09
CA MET A 30 -2.64 12.00 10.09
C MET A 30 -2.02 10.63 9.78
N VAL A 31 -1.38 10.02 10.77
CA VAL A 31 -0.88 8.63 10.70
C VAL A 31 -1.76 7.80 11.63
N MET A 32 -2.63 6.98 11.05
CA MET A 32 -3.68 6.26 11.78
C MET A 32 -3.50 4.75 11.62
N PRO A 33 -4.07 3.91 12.52
CA PRO A 33 -4.04 2.46 12.32
C PRO A 33 -4.67 2.06 10.99
N ALA A 34 -4.06 1.12 10.28
CA ALA A 34 -4.60 0.59 9.03
C ALA A 34 -6.00 -0.01 9.22
N PRO A 35 -6.86 0.00 8.19
CA PRO A 35 -8.19 -0.60 8.23
C PRO A 35 -8.16 -2.07 8.64
N THR A 36 -7.16 -2.82 8.18
CA THR A 36 -6.94 -4.22 8.52
C THR A 36 -6.76 -4.41 10.04
N GLN A 37 -6.03 -3.50 10.70
CA GLN A 37 -5.80 -3.48 12.15
C GLN A 37 -7.06 -3.09 12.91
N ILE A 38 -7.80 -2.08 12.42
CA ILE A 38 -9.07 -1.65 13.01
C ILE A 38 -10.08 -2.79 13.00
N ILE A 39 -10.21 -3.48 11.86
CA ILE A 39 -11.11 -4.64 11.73
C ILE A 39 -10.64 -5.79 12.60
N ALA A 40 -9.34 -6.10 12.61
CA ALA A 40 -8.81 -7.13 13.50
C ALA A 40 -9.14 -6.85 14.98
N LYS A 41 -9.07 -5.58 15.41
CA LYS A 41 -9.47 -5.15 16.76
C LYS A 41 -10.98 -5.32 17.01
N LYS A 42 -11.82 -4.99 16.02
CA LYS A 42 -13.28 -5.22 16.10
C LYS A 42 -13.61 -6.72 16.22
N VAL A 43 -13.00 -7.55 15.38
CA VAL A 43 -13.16 -9.03 15.41
C VAL A 43 -12.75 -9.59 16.76
N ARG A 44 -11.57 -9.24 17.28
CA ARG A 44 -11.12 -9.69 18.61
C ARG A 44 -12.08 -9.28 19.74
N LYS A 45 -12.67 -8.08 19.66
CA LYS A 45 -13.70 -7.62 20.62
C LYS A 45 -14.97 -8.47 20.51
N ALA A 46 -15.40 -8.82 19.30
CA ALA A 46 -16.55 -9.70 19.08
C ALA A 46 -16.28 -11.12 19.59
N THR A 47 -15.10 -11.68 19.33
CA THR A 47 -14.67 -12.99 19.85
C THR A 47 -14.75 -13.03 21.38
N LYS A 48 -14.22 -12.02 22.08
CA LYS A 48 -14.28 -11.94 23.55
C LYS A 48 -15.71 -11.92 24.10
N LYS A 49 -16.68 -11.48 23.30
CA LYS A 49 -18.09 -11.41 23.66
C LYS A 49 -18.91 -12.59 23.15
N GLY A 50 -18.29 -13.55 22.45
CA GLY A 50 -18.98 -14.67 21.80
C GLY A 50 -20.04 -14.27 20.79
N LYS A 51 -19.85 -13.12 20.13
CA LYS A 51 -20.81 -12.61 19.14
C LYS A 51 -20.65 -13.30 17.79
N THR A 52 -21.77 -13.48 17.10
CA THR A 52 -21.78 -13.75 15.65
C THR A 52 -21.25 -12.53 14.90
N ILE A 53 -20.40 -12.74 13.88
CA ILE A 53 -19.92 -11.65 13.02
C ILE A 53 -20.60 -11.72 11.66
N VAL A 54 -21.02 -10.56 11.16
CA VAL A 54 -21.52 -10.38 9.80
C VAL A 54 -20.63 -9.36 9.08
N PHE A 55 -19.90 -9.80 8.07
CA PHE A 55 -19.07 -8.93 7.23
C PHE A 55 -19.85 -8.44 6.01
N THR A 56 -19.85 -7.13 5.82
CA THR A 56 -20.45 -6.43 4.66
C THR A 56 -19.42 -5.48 4.06
N GLY A 57 -19.77 -4.77 2.98
CA GLY A 57 -18.87 -3.82 2.33
C GLY A 57 -18.12 -4.44 1.15
N ASN A 58 -16.83 -4.11 1.03
CA ASN A 58 -16.05 -4.32 -0.19
C ASN A 58 -14.76 -5.11 0.07
N ILE A 59 -14.08 -5.47 -1.03
CA ILE A 59 -12.73 -6.02 -1.00
C ILE A 59 -11.78 -4.99 -0.40
N MET A 60 -10.94 -5.41 0.54
CA MET A 60 -9.91 -4.59 1.15
C MET A 60 -8.64 -5.41 1.46
N GLY A 61 -7.68 -4.80 2.16
CA GLY A 61 -6.50 -5.51 2.64
C GLY A 61 -6.83 -6.65 3.59
N GLY A 62 -6.20 -7.81 3.36
CA GLY A 62 -6.23 -8.94 4.29
C GLY A 62 -5.21 -8.80 5.44
N GLY A 63 -4.56 -9.91 5.79
CA GLY A 63 -3.50 -9.95 6.80
C GLY A 63 -4.06 -9.91 8.23
N PRO A 64 -3.84 -8.84 9.03
CA PRO A 64 -4.28 -8.76 10.42
C PRO A 64 -5.78 -9.09 10.63
N SER A 65 -6.65 -8.61 9.75
CA SER A 65 -8.09 -8.87 9.75
C SER A 65 -8.36 -10.36 9.53
N THR A 66 -7.81 -10.95 8.47
CA THR A 66 -7.93 -12.37 8.14
C THR A 66 -7.43 -13.29 9.27
N PHE A 67 -6.31 -12.96 9.92
CA PHE A 67 -5.83 -13.74 11.06
C PHE A 67 -6.79 -13.69 12.27
N ALA A 68 -7.37 -12.52 12.54
CA ALA A 68 -8.35 -12.37 13.60
C ALA A 68 -9.63 -13.16 13.30
N ILE A 69 -10.09 -13.17 12.04
CA ILE A 69 -11.26 -13.94 11.57
C ILE A 69 -11.03 -15.44 11.75
N LYS A 70 -9.88 -15.96 11.30
CA LYS A 70 -9.53 -17.38 11.50
C LYS A 70 -9.49 -17.75 12.99
N SER A 71 -9.04 -16.85 13.85
CA SER A 71 -9.04 -17.07 15.29
C SER A 71 -10.45 -17.07 15.90
N HIS A 72 -11.35 -16.23 15.37
CA HIS A 72 -12.76 -16.19 15.77
C HIS A 72 -13.48 -17.49 15.40
N LEU A 73 -13.27 -18.00 14.18
CA LEU A 73 -13.80 -19.29 13.72
C LEU A 73 -13.26 -20.45 14.57
N LYS A 74 -11.96 -20.45 14.88
CA LYS A 74 -11.34 -21.45 15.78
C LYS A 74 -11.93 -21.44 17.20
N ALA A 75 -12.47 -20.30 17.64
CA ALA A 75 -13.17 -20.20 18.92
C ALA A 75 -14.62 -20.71 18.87
N GLY A 76 -15.09 -21.18 17.70
CA GLY A 76 -16.40 -21.79 17.52
C GLY A 76 -17.54 -20.81 17.23
N PHE A 77 -17.24 -19.54 16.96
CA PHE A 77 -18.27 -18.51 16.73
C PHE A 77 -18.61 -18.36 15.23
N PRO A 78 -19.90 -18.12 14.88
CA PRO A 78 -20.31 -18.03 13.48
C PRO A 78 -19.80 -16.77 12.79
N VAL A 79 -19.43 -16.92 11.52
CA VAL A 79 -19.07 -15.81 10.62
C VAL A 79 -19.86 -15.89 9.33
N TYR A 80 -20.56 -14.81 9.02
CA TYR A 80 -21.26 -14.58 7.77
C TYR A 80 -20.55 -13.48 6.99
N ALA A 81 -20.55 -13.55 5.67
CA ALA A 81 -19.99 -12.50 4.82
C ALA A 81 -20.78 -12.35 3.51
N THR A 82 -20.96 -11.12 3.05
CA THR A 82 -21.32 -10.89 1.64
C THR A 82 -20.14 -11.26 0.75
N GLU A 83 -20.41 -11.63 -0.50
CA GLU A 83 -19.38 -12.14 -1.41
C GLU A 83 -18.20 -11.17 -1.59
N GLN A 84 -18.48 -9.87 -1.75
CA GLN A 84 -17.44 -8.84 -1.88
C GLN A 84 -16.57 -8.71 -0.63
N ALA A 85 -17.18 -8.73 0.56
CA ALA A 85 -16.44 -8.70 1.81
C ALA A 85 -15.61 -9.98 2.02
N ALA A 86 -16.15 -11.13 1.59
CA ALA A 86 -15.51 -12.44 1.70
C ALA A 86 -14.19 -12.53 0.90
N LEU A 87 -14.12 -11.90 -0.27
CA LEU A 87 -12.91 -11.89 -1.11
C LEU A 87 -11.70 -11.20 -0.46
N THR A 88 -11.89 -10.38 0.58
CA THR A 88 -10.79 -9.86 1.44
C THR A 88 -9.99 -10.99 2.10
N ILE A 89 -10.63 -12.13 2.40
CA ILE A 89 -10.02 -13.26 3.10
C ILE A 89 -9.21 -14.13 2.13
N ASN A 90 -9.76 -14.37 0.94
CA ASN A 90 -9.12 -15.10 -0.14
C ASN A 90 -9.84 -14.81 -1.47
N ASP A 91 -9.07 -14.68 -2.55
CA ASP A 91 -9.58 -14.47 -3.91
C ASP A 91 -10.45 -15.63 -4.43
N ASN A 92 -10.32 -16.83 -3.85
CA ASN A 92 -11.14 -17.97 -4.18
C ASN A 92 -12.25 -18.16 -3.12
N ILE A 93 -13.50 -17.90 -3.52
CA ILE A 93 -14.67 -17.95 -2.65
C ILE A 93 -14.90 -19.35 -2.05
N GLU A 94 -14.54 -20.42 -2.76
CA GLU A 94 -14.66 -21.79 -2.25
C GLU A 94 -13.65 -22.05 -1.11
N LYS A 95 -12.45 -21.47 -1.19
CA LYS A 95 -11.51 -21.50 -0.05
C LYS A 95 -12.04 -20.71 1.14
N VAL A 96 -12.76 -19.62 0.91
CA VAL A 96 -13.40 -18.84 1.99
C VAL A 96 -14.48 -19.67 2.68
N LYS A 97 -15.36 -20.33 1.91
CA LYS A 97 -16.36 -21.27 2.45
C LYS A 97 -15.71 -22.42 3.23
N ALA A 98 -14.62 -22.99 2.72
CA ALA A 98 -13.87 -24.06 3.38
C ALA A 98 -13.25 -23.64 4.74
N PHE A 99 -13.03 -22.34 4.98
CA PHE A 99 -12.64 -21.85 6.31
C PHE A 99 -13.80 -21.86 7.33
N GLY A 100 -15.04 -22.11 6.90
CA GLY A 100 -16.23 -22.11 7.74
C GLY A 100 -17.02 -20.79 7.70
N ILE A 101 -16.74 -19.92 6.73
CA ILE A 101 -17.46 -18.65 6.54
C ILE A 101 -18.68 -18.89 5.66
N GLN A 102 -19.84 -18.43 6.11
CA GLN A 102 -21.10 -18.59 5.39
C GLN A 102 -21.32 -17.38 4.48
N ILE A 103 -21.37 -17.62 3.17
CA ILE A 103 -21.61 -16.56 2.18
C ILE A 103 -23.11 -16.28 2.11
N VAL A 104 -23.49 -15.02 2.24
CA VAL A 104 -24.88 -14.56 2.29
C VAL A 104 -25.11 -13.41 1.33
N SER A 105 -26.36 -13.23 0.90
CA SER A 105 -26.77 -12.04 0.15
C SER A 105 -26.74 -10.79 1.02
N GLU A 106 -26.72 -9.61 0.40
CA GLU A 106 -26.83 -8.32 1.11
C GLU A 106 -28.09 -8.22 1.98
N ALA A 107 -29.21 -8.78 1.51
CA ALA A 107 -30.48 -8.78 2.25
C ALA A 107 -30.41 -9.68 3.50
N GLU A 108 -29.81 -10.87 3.37
CA GLU A 108 -29.59 -11.79 4.48
C GLU A 108 -28.58 -11.22 5.48
N ALA A 109 -27.48 -10.62 5.01
CA ALA A 109 -26.50 -9.96 5.85
C ALA A 109 -27.16 -8.86 6.70
N LYS A 110 -28.01 -8.01 6.10
CA LYS A 110 -28.76 -6.98 6.83
C LYS A 110 -29.70 -7.57 7.88
N LYS A 111 -30.36 -8.69 7.58
CA LYS A 111 -31.22 -9.39 8.54
C LYS A 111 -30.41 -9.94 9.72
N LEU A 112 -29.32 -10.66 9.44
CA LEU A 112 -28.43 -11.22 10.45
C LEU A 112 -27.79 -10.12 11.32
N ALA A 113 -27.37 -9.01 10.71
CA ALA A 113 -26.79 -7.87 11.41
C ALA A 113 -27.77 -7.19 12.41
N SER A 114 -29.08 -7.37 12.22
CA SER A 114 -30.10 -6.84 13.13
C SER A 114 -30.35 -7.69 14.38
N GLU A 115 -29.77 -8.90 14.44
CA GLU A 115 -29.89 -9.79 15.59
C GLU A 115 -29.07 -9.29 16.79
N GLU A 116 -29.58 -9.46 18.01
CA GLU A 116 -28.97 -8.93 19.23
C GLU A 116 -27.54 -9.46 19.47
N ASN A 117 -27.31 -10.74 19.18
CA ASN A 117 -26.01 -11.37 19.33
C ASN A 117 -25.10 -11.25 18.09
N ALA A 118 -25.51 -10.50 17.07
CA ALA A 118 -24.69 -10.22 15.91
C ALA A 118 -23.87 -8.93 16.09
N GLN A 119 -22.80 -8.83 15.32
CA GLN A 119 -22.05 -7.59 15.12
C GLN A 119 -21.70 -7.46 13.64
N GLU A 120 -22.26 -6.43 13.00
CA GLU A 120 -21.84 -6.03 11.67
C GLU A 120 -20.44 -5.40 11.69
N ILE A 121 -19.60 -5.80 10.76
CA ILE A 121 -18.31 -5.17 10.51
C ILE A 121 -18.18 -4.90 9.02
N VAL A 122 -18.24 -3.63 8.65
CA VAL A 122 -18.03 -3.17 7.27
C VAL A 122 -16.55 -3.24 6.89
N MET A 123 -16.25 -3.97 5.82
CA MET A 123 -14.94 -4.10 5.17
C MET A 123 -14.75 -2.98 4.14
N GLN A 124 -13.69 -2.19 4.29
CA GLN A 124 -13.27 -1.14 3.35
C GLN A 124 -11.86 -0.66 3.72
N ASP A 125 -11.06 -0.25 2.74
CA ASP A 125 -9.75 0.36 3.00
C ASP A 125 -9.89 1.84 3.38
N PHE A 126 -10.48 2.68 2.54
CA PHE A 126 -10.70 4.08 2.89
C PHE A 126 -12.07 4.31 3.51
N ASN A 127 -12.12 4.99 4.65
CA ASN A 127 -13.37 5.39 5.30
C ASN A 127 -13.57 6.92 5.21
N PRO A 128 -14.23 7.42 4.15
CA PRO A 128 -14.42 8.86 3.96
C PRO A 128 -15.24 9.52 5.09
N VAL A 129 -16.14 8.78 5.74
CA VAL A 129 -16.94 9.30 6.86
C VAL A 129 -16.06 9.60 8.07
N SER A 130 -15.21 8.65 8.46
CA SER A 130 -14.30 8.85 9.59
C SER A 130 -13.26 9.94 9.29
N THR A 131 -12.72 9.99 8.08
CA THR A 131 -11.77 11.03 7.67
C THR A 131 -12.42 12.41 7.69
N SER A 132 -13.64 12.54 7.13
CA SER A 132 -14.41 13.78 7.17
C SER A 132 -14.69 14.25 8.61
N ALA A 133 -15.09 13.33 9.50
CA ALA A 133 -15.34 13.65 10.91
C ALA A 133 -14.07 14.10 11.66
N ALA A 134 -12.91 13.49 11.35
CA ALA A 134 -11.63 13.90 11.92
C ALA A 134 -11.26 15.31 11.47
N LEU A 135 -11.34 15.60 10.17
CA LEU A 135 -11.06 16.93 9.61
C LEU A 135 -12.02 17.99 10.16
N SER A 136 -13.32 17.68 10.26
CA SER A 136 -14.32 18.64 10.71
C SER A 136 -14.14 19.06 12.17
N THR A 137 -13.49 18.21 12.99
CA THR A 137 -13.15 18.56 14.38
C THR A 137 -12.15 19.73 14.45
N PHE A 138 -11.41 19.97 13.37
CA PHE A 138 -10.49 21.10 13.21
C PHE A 138 -11.01 22.14 12.20
N GLU A 139 -12.32 22.16 11.94
CA GLU A 139 -12.97 23.08 10.99
C GLU A 139 -12.47 22.94 9.53
N VAL A 140 -11.89 21.78 9.19
CA VAL A 140 -11.42 21.48 7.84
C VAL A 140 -12.48 20.68 7.09
N GLN A 141 -12.84 21.14 5.90
CA GLN A 141 -13.76 20.42 5.02
C GLN A 141 -13.04 19.34 4.22
N MET A 142 -13.72 18.22 3.99
CA MET A 142 -13.24 17.18 3.08
C MET A 142 -13.15 17.74 1.65
N PRO A 143 -12.02 17.59 0.93
CA PRO A 143 -11.88 18.09 -0.44
C PRO A 143 -12.63 17.19 -1.44
N THR A 144 -12.60 17.57 -2.72
CA THR A 144 -13.17 16.80 -3.84
C THR A 144 -12.14 16.13 -4.74
N ASN A 145 -10.85 16.27 -4.42
CA ASN A 145 -9.75 15.62 -5.14
C ASN A 145 -9.08 14.60 -4.21
N PHE A 146 -8.87 13.40 -4.71
CA PHE A 146 -8.37 12.28 -3.93
C PHE A 146 -7.21 11.58 -4.63
N ALA A 147 -6.25 11.10 -3.87
CA ALA A 147 -5.24 10.16 -4.33
C ALA A 147 -5.15 9.03 -3.31
N VAL A 148 -5.41 7.78 -3.71
CA VAL A 148 -5.47 6.67 -2.74
C VAL A 148 -4.57 5.52 -3.18
N ALA A 149 -3.67 5.10 -2.30
CA ALA A 149 -2.86 3.91 -2.53
C ALA A 149 -3.36 2.73 -1.70
N VAL A 150 -3.46 1.58 -2.36
CA VAL A 150 -3.69 0.28 -1.73
C VAL A 150 -2.77 -0.73 -2.40
N GLN A 151 -2.12 -1.59 -1.63
CA GLN A 151 -1.33 -2.68 -2.22
C GLN A 151 -2.25 -3.76 -2.82
N ASP A 152 -2.12 -4.01 -4.11
CA ASP A 152 -2.93 -5.01 -4.81
C ASP A 152 -2.03 -6.06 -5.45
N HIS A 153 -2.16 -7.31 -5.01
CA HIS A 153 -1.38 -8.42 -5.55
C HIS A 153 -1.89 -8.92 -6.91
N GLY A 154 -3.03 -8.40 -7.36
CA GLY A 154 -3.76 -8.92 -8.50
C GLY A 154 -4.59 -10.14 -8.11
N ASN A 155 -5.80 -10.22 -8.66
CA ASN A 155 -6.71 -11.34 -8.46
C ASN A 155 -6.25 -12.57 -9.26
N ALA A 156 -5.80 -13.60 -8.53
CA ALA A 156 -5.24 -14.83 -9.11
C ALA A 156 -5.85 -16.08 -8.45
N PRO A 157 -7.13 -16.40 -8.69
CA PRO A 157 -7.79 -17.52 -8.00
C PRO A 157 -7.12 -18.89 -8.24
N GLU A 158 -6.49 -19.06 -9.41
CA GLU A 158 -5.88 -20.32 -9.88
C GLU A 158 -4.34 -20.36 -9.76
N LYS A 159 -3.67 -19.31 -9.28
CA LYS A 159 -2.22 -19.27 -9.13
C LYS A 159 -1.78 -18.58 -7.84
N SER A 160 -0.48 -18.60 -7.55
CA SER A 160 0.05 -17.88 -6.39
C SER A 160 -0.05 -16.37 -6.61
N ASN A 161 -0.70 -15.66 -5.69
CA ASN A 161 -0.75 -14.19 -5.70
C ASN A 161 0.64 -13.56 -5.71
N ARG A 162 1.64 -14.22 -5.10
CA ARG A 162 3.03 -13.73 -5.10
C ARG A 162 3.64 -13.70 -6.50
N ILE A 163 3.39 -14.76 -7.29
CA ILE A 163 3.85 -14.84 -8.68
C ILE A 163 3.11 -13.79 -9.50
N TYR A 164 1.78 -13.73 -9.38
CA TYR A 164 0.99 -12.81 -10.20
C TYR A 164 1.31 -11.34 -9.94
N ARG A 165 1.46 -10.96 -8.66
CA ARG A 165 1.93 -9.65 -8.23
C ARG A 165 3.18 -9.24 -8.99
N PHE A 166 4.12 -10.16 -9.13
CA PHE A 166 5.39 -9.89 -9.74
C PHE A 166 5.35 -9.86 -11.28
N GLU A 167 4.47 -10.65 -11.89
CA GLU A 167 4.15 -10.53 -13.33
C GLU A 167 3.61 -9.13 -13.66
N LEU A 168 2.71 -8.60 -12.83
CA LEU A 168 2.14 -7.26 -13.00
C LEU A 168 3.19 -6.16 -12.87
N LEU A 169 4.07 -6.23 -11.84
CA LEU A 169 5.18 -5.26 -11.70
C LEU A 169 6.12 -5.28 -12.91
N ARG A 170 6.47 -6.47 -13.40
CA ARG A 170 7.29 -6.64 -14.60
C ARG A 170 6.65 -5.96 -15.81
N GLU A 171 5.35 -6.17 -16.05
CA GLU A 171 4.65 -5.53 -17.17
C GLU A 171 4.69 -4.00 -17.11
N LEU A 172 4.60 -3.41 -15.91
CA LEU A 172 4.68 -1.96 -15.74
C LEU A 172 6.10 -1.42 -15.99
N ILE A 173 7.11 -2.16 -15.56
CA ILE A 173 8.52 -1.82 -15.80
C ILE A 173 8.85 -1.96 -17.29
N ASP A 174 8.36 -3.00 -17.96
CA ASP A 174 8.55 -3.22 -19.40
C ASP A 174 7.87 -2.14 -20.27
N LYS A 175 6.77 -1.54 -19.78
CA LYS A 175 6.11 -0.38 -20.41
C LYS A 175 6.85 0.94 -20.21
N GLY A 176 7.97 0.92 -19.49
CA GLY A 176 8.83 2.08 -19.26
C GLY A 176 9.12 2.33 -17.79
N GLY A 177 8.33 1.81 -16.85
CA GLY A 177 8.58 1.98 -15.42
C GLY A 177 8.47 3.42 -14.91
N LYS A 178 7.84 4.32 -15.67
CA LYS A 178 7.58 5.72 -15.29
C LYS A 178 6.40 5.81 -14.34
N LEU A 179 6.32 6.88 -13.54
CA LEU A 179 5.20 7.16 -12.64
C LEU A 179 3.83 7.01 -13.32
N GLU A 180 3.68 7.53 -14.55
CA GLU A 180 2.46 7.43 -15.36
C GLU A 180 1.97 5.98 -15.59
N ASN A 181 2.87 4.99 -15.54
CA ASN A 181 2.52 3.58 -15.70
C ASN A 181 1.89 2.99 -14.43
N PHE A 182 2.15 3.57 -13.25
CA PHE A 182 1.72 3.06 -11.94
C PHE A 182 0.51 3.81 -11.35
N VAL A 183 0.05 4.87 -12.01
CA VAL A 183 -1.08 5.69 -11.55
C VAL A 183 -2.27 5.60 -12.49
N TYR A 184 -3.44 5.37 -11.92
CA TYR A 184 -4.68 5.13 -12.66
C TYR A 184 -5.78 6.10 -12.22
N LYS A 185 -6.51 6.66 -13.19
CA LYS A 185 -7.87 7.14 -12.95
C LYS A 185 -8.80 5.95 -12.68
N PRO A 186 -9.97 6.12 -12.02
CA PRO A 186 -10.89 5.03 -11.73
C PRO A 186 -11.17 4.10 -12.93
N GLU A 187 -11.43 4.69 -14.10
CA GLU A 187 -11.74 4.00 -15.35
C GLU A 187 -10.52 3.31 -16.01
N GLU A 188 -9.30 3.66 -15.59
CA GLU A 188 -8.05 3.12 -16.12
C GLU A 188 -7.53 1.92 -15.31
N ILE A 189 -8.13 1.64 -14.14
CA ILE A 189 -7.65 0.57 -13.25
C ILE A 189 -7.77 -0.81 -13.96
N PRO A 190 -6.66 -1.54 -14.13
CA PRO A 190 -6.68 -2.90 -14.69
C PRO A 190 -7.64 -3.85 -13.96
N GLU A 191 -8.33 -4.73 -14.70
CA GLU A 191 -9.24 -5.75 -14.14
C GLU A 191 -8.59 -6.66 -13.09
N ALA A 192 -7.29 -6.89 -13.22
CA ALA A 192 -6.51 -7.64 -12.25
C ALA A 192 -6.56 -7.02 -10.84
N PHE A 193 -6.62 -5.69 -10.70
CA PHE A 193 -6.52 -5.00 -9.41
C PHE A 193 -7.90 -4.84 -8.75
N THR A 194 -8.47 -5.96 -8.29
CA THR A 194 -9.83 -5.99 -7.71
C THR A 194 -9.96 -5.20 -6.42
N ARG A 195 -8.93 -5.18 -5.56
CA ARG A 195 -8.92 -4.36 -4.33
C ARG A 195 -8.86 -2.88 -4.66
N MET A 196 -8.02 -2.49 -5.63
CA MET A 196 -7.93 -1.10 -6.09
C MET A 196 -9.24 -0.63 -6.72
N LYS A 197 -9.89 -1.45 -7.55
CA LYS A 197 -11.21 -1.17 -8.12
C LYS A 197 -12.28 -1.01 -7.03
N ALA A 198 -12.35 -1.95 -6.09
CA ALA A 198 -13.31 -1.90 -4.99
C ALA A 198 -13.15 -0.61 -4.16
N GLN A 199 -11.90 -0.18 -3.94
CA GLN A 199 -11.58 1.07 -3.28
C GLN A 199 -12.03 2.30 -4.12
N ALA A 200 -11.80 2.29 -5.42
CA ALA A 200 -12.24 3.36 -6.31
C ALA A 200 -13.77 3.50 -6.35
N ASP A 201 -14.48 2.39 -6.52
CA ASP A 201 -15.94 2.37 -6.56
C ASP A 201 -16.55 2.86 -5.24
N SER A 202 -15.99 2.41 -4.11
CA SER A 202 -16.41 2.84 -2.76
C SER A 202 -16.23 4.35 -2.58
N LEU A 203 -15.06 4.88 -2.97
CA LEU A 203 -14.76 6.31 -2.85
C LEU A 203 -15.69 7.16 -3.73
N LEU A 204 -15.87 6.79 -4.99
CA LEU A 204 -16.72 7.55 -5.92
C LEU A 204 -18.19 7.55 -5.47
N LYS A 205 -18.68 6.40 -4.98
CA LYS A 205 -20.02 6.29 -4.40
C LYS A 205 -20.19 7.22 -3.18
N ALA A 206 -19.18 7.29 -2.32
CA ALA A 206 -19.22 8.15 -1.13
C ALA A 206 -19.08 9.64 -1.45
N ALA A 207 -18.26 10.00 -2.44
CA ALA A 207 -18.05 11.39 -2.85
C ALA A 207 -19.30 11.99 -3.53
N GLY A 208 -20.11 11.17 -4.21
CA GLY A 208 -21.42 11.56 -4.76
C GLY A 208 -21.39 12.63 -5.86
N SER A 209 -20.20 13.11 -6.25
CA SER A 209 -20.02 14.22 -7.18
C SER A 209 -19.39 13.77 -8.50
N ARG A 210 -20.01 14.15 -9.62
CA ARG A 210 -19.45 13.96 -10.98
C ARG A 210 -18.17 14.76 -11.24
N LYS A 211 -17.79 15.69 -10.35
CA LYS A 211 -16.57 16.50 -10.47
C LYS A 211 -15.39 15.92 -9.67
N THR A 212 -15.57 14.77 -9.02
CA THR A 212 -14.52 14.13 -8.22
C THR A 212 -13.35 13.73 -9.12
N LYS A 213 -12.18 14.30 -8.87
CA LYS A 213 -10.93 13.83 -9.48
C LYS A 213 -10.28 12.85 -8.53
N ALA A 214 -9.92 11.67 -9.02
CA ALA A 214 -9.29 10.65 -8.20
C ALA A 214 -8.19 9.95 -8.98
N VAL A 215 -7.10 9.62 -8.29
CA VAL A 215 -6.11 8.67 -8.80
C VAL A 215 -5.85 7.56 -7.79
N PHE A 216 -5.41 6.41 -8.30
CA PHE A 216 -5.12 5.23 -7.53
C PHE A 216 -3.75 4.67 -7.91
N MET A 217 -3.04 4.16 -6.89
CA MET A 217 -1.71 3.56 -7.05
C MET A 217 -1.56 2.34 -6.15
N ASP A 218 -0.56 1.52 -6.45
CA ASP A 218 -0.06 0.54 -5.49
C ASP A 218 0.84 1.24 -4.45
N THR A 219 0.69 0.89 -3.16
CA THR A 219 1.45 1.47 -2.04
C THR A 219 2.97 1.34 -2.22
N GLY A 220 3.46 0.23 -2.79
CA GLY A 220 4.88 0.01 -3.01
C GLY A 220 5.51 1.09 -3.92
N PRO A 221 5.10 1.15 -5.21
CA PRO A 221 5.50 2.21 -6.13
C PRO A 221 5.20 3.63 -5.63
N ALA A 222 4.06 3.86 -4.95
CA ALA A 222 3.77 5.17 -4.36
C ALA A 222 4.86 5.60 -3.35
N ALA A 223 5.28 4.71 -2.46
CA ALA A 223 6.38 5.01 -1.53
C ALA A 223 7.72 5.21 -2.23
N ILE A 224 8.01 4.47 -3.32
CA ILE A 224 9.23 4.64 -4.11
C ILE A 224 9.26 6.03 -4.75
N PHE A 225 8.24 6.39 -5.52
CA PHE A 225 8.18 7.69 -6.20
C PHE A 225 8.13 8.86 -5.23
N GLY A 226 7.46 8.70 -4.08
CA GLY A 226 7.46 9.76 -3.07
C GLY A 226 8.76 9.90 -2.30
N ALA A 227 9.54 8.84 -2.12
CA ALA A 227 10.89 8.98 -1.56
C ALA A 227 11.84 9.72 -2.52
N LEU A 228 11.58 9.71 -3.84
CA LEU A 228 12.33 10.49 -4.82
C LEU A 228 12.05 12.01 -4.74
N THR A 229 11.02 12.44 -4.00
CA THR A 229 10.80 13.88 -3.76
C THR A 229 11.73 14.43 -2.67
N ASP A 230 12.50 13.56 -2.00
CA ASP A 230 13.55 13.97 -1.08
C ASP A 230 14.75 14.55 -1.86
N PRO A 231 15.29 15.73 -1.52
CA PRO A 231 16.45 16.32 -2.19
C PRO A 231 17.72 15.45 -2.18
N ALA A 232 17.84 14.48 -1.25
CA ALA A 232 18.94 13.53 -1.22
C ALA A 232 18.84 12.46 -2.33
N ALA A 233 17.73 12.40 -3.07
CA ALA A 233 17.49 11.43 -4.12
C ALA A 233 18.25 11.74 -5.42
N VAL A 234 19.54 11.38 -5.43
CA VAL A 234 20.40 11.52 -6.61
C VAL A 234 20.44 10.22 -7.40
N GLN A 235 20.01 10.25 -8.66
CA GLN A 235 19.89 9.07 -9.53
C GLN A 235 21.16 8.82 -10.39
N PRO A 236 21.50 7.55 -10.73
CA PRO A 236 20.78 6.31 -10.40
C PRO A 236 20.72 6.05 -8.89
N ALA A 237 19.56 5.67 -8.38
CA ALA A 237 19.30 5.51 -6.96
C ALA A 237 18.71 4.14 -6.66
N VAL A 238 19.04 3.57 -5.51
CA VAL A 238 18.25 2.45 -4.95
C VAL A 238 17.34 3.01 -3.88
N VAL A 239 16.03 2.83 -4.05
CA VAL A 239 15.01 3.24 -3.08
C VAL A 239 14.46 2.00 -2.41
N VAL A 240 14.44 1.95 -1.08
CA VAL A 240 13.92 0.82 -0.30
C VAL A 240 12.82 1.30 0.62
N ASN A 241 11.58 0.87 0.37
CA ASN A 241 10.48 1.01 1.31
C ASN A 241 10.39 -0.23 2.20
N ILE A 242 10.68 -0.07 3.49
CA ILE A 242 10.63 -1.13 4.49
C ILE A 242 9.31 -0.96 5.27
N GLY A 243 8.24 -1.47 4.66
CA GLY A 243 6.87 -1.38 5.16
C GLY A 243 6.57 -2.37 6.29
N ASN A 244 5.38 -2.23 6.89
CA ASN A 244 4.93 -3.13 7.96
C ASN A 244 4.71 -4.58 7.48
N GLY A 245 4.25 -4.77 6.24
CA GLY A 245 3.99 -6.08 5.64
C GLY A 245 5.08 -6.52 4.66
N HIS A 246 5.51 -5.60 3.79
CA HIS A 246 6.46 -5.87 2.71
C HIS A 246 7.62 -4.88 2.70
N THR A 247 8.78 -5.37 2.29
CA THR A 247 9.96 -4.59 1.94
C THR A 247 10.08 -4.62 0.42
N LEU A 248 10.00 -3.45 -0.21
CA LEU A 248 10.13 -3.29 -1.66
C LEU A 248 11.35 -2.41 -1.95
N GLY A 249 12.30 -2.94 -2.70
CA GLY A 249 13.47 -2.20 -3.16
C GLY A 249 13.40 -1.99 -4.66
N ALA A 250 13.72 -0.80 -5.14
CA ALA A 250 13.68 -0.43 -6.55
C ALA A 250 14.97 0.27 -6.97
N LEU A 251 15.52 -0.10 -8.12
CA LEU A 251 16.54 0.68 -8.80
C LEU A 251 15.83 1.70 -9.69
N VAL A 252 16.17 2.96 -9.54
CA VAL A 252 15.53 4.08 -10.25
C VAL A 252 16.58 4.87 -11.02
N ASN A 253 16.29 5.17 -12.28
CA ASN A 253 17.07 6.09 -13.10
C ASN A 253 16.15 6.89 -14.03
N GLU A 254 16.43 8.17 -14.24
CA GLU A 254 15.59 9.09 -15.03
C GLU A 254 14.09 9.05 -14.63
N ASN A 255 13.81 8.95 -13.33
CA ASN A 255 12.46 8.82 -12.77
C ASN A 255 11.71 7.57 -13.26
N ARG A 256 12.43 6.51 -13.61
CA ARG A 256 11.91 5.20 -14.01
C ARG A 256 12.37 4.11 -13.05
N ILE A 257 11.45 3.27 -12.59
CA ILE A 257 11.80 2.00 -11.94
C ILE A 257 12.32 1.05 -13.02
N THR A 258 13.59 0.64 -12.89
CA THR A 258 14.32 -0.20 -13.85
C THR A 258 14.60 -1.61 -13.33
N ALA A 259 14.61 -1.77 -12.01
CA ALA A 259 14.63 -3.07 -11.34
C ALA A 259 13.85 -2.97 -10.04
N VAL A 260 13.30 -4.10 -9.57
CA VAL A 260 12.55 -4.18 -8.31
C VAL A 260 12.73 -5.53 -7.64
N PHE A 261 12.68 -5.57 -6.32
CA PHE A 261 12.38 -6.78 -5.54
C PHE A 261 11.29 -6.49 -4.51
N GLU A 262 10.52 -7.51 -4.14
CA GLU A 262 9.54 -7.42 -3.06
C GLU A 262 9.64 -8.66 -2.16
N HIS A 263 9.76 -8.43 -0.85
CA HIS A 263 9.88 -9.48 0.17
C HIS A 263 8.93 -9.22 1.35
N HIS A 264 8.50 -10.25 2.07
CA HIS A 264 7.82 -10.05 3.35
C HIS A 264 8.78 -9.46 4.39
N THR A 265 8.43 -8.35 5.02
CA THR A 265 9.31 -7.64 5.95
C THR A 265 9.71 -8.50 7.14
N PHE A 266 8.81 -9.35 7.65
CA PHE A 266 9.08 -10.19 8.82
C PHE A 266 10.15 -11.27 8.57
N LEU A 267 10.50 -11.53 7.31
CA LEU A 267 11.56 -12.46 6.89
C LEU A 267 12.84 -11.74 6.44
N MET A 268 12.83 -10.40 6.44
CA MET A 268 14.02 -9.60 6.14
C MET A 268 14.90 -9.45 7.38
N ASN A 269 16.21 -9.41 7.16
CA ASN A 269 17.20 -9.09 8.18
C ASN A 269 18.23 -8.09 7.60
N PRO A 270 19.06 -7.46 8.45
CA PRO A 270 20.01 -6.44 8.01
C PRO A 270 21.00 -6.91 6.95
N GLU A 271 21.56 -8.11 7.09
CA GLU A 271 22.55 -8.67 6.17
C GLU A 271 21.93 -8.92 4.79
N LYS A 272 20.77 -9.59 4.78
CA LYS A 272 20.00 -9.90 3.58
C LYS A 272 19.60 -8.64 2.82
N LEU A 273 19.11 -7.61 3.53
CA LEU A 273 18.69 -6.37 2.88
C LEU A 273 19.85 -5.68 2.17
N GLN A 274 21.01 -5.60 2.83
CA GLN A 274 22.21 -5.02 2.23
C GLN A 274 22.69 -5.82 1.02
N ASP A 275 22.65 -7.16 1.09
CA ASP A 275 22.98 -8.03 -0.03
C ASP A 275 22.04 -7.83 -1.23
N TYR A 276 20.73 -7.76 -0.98
CA TYR A 276 19.73 -7.56 -2.04
C TYR A 276 19.85 -6.18 -2.69
N VAL A 277 20.15 -5.12 -1.92
CA VAL A 277 20.41 -3.78 -2.47
C VAL A 277 21.59 -3.80 -3.45
N ILE A 278 22.70 -4.45 -3.08
CA ILE A 278 23.88 -4.55 -3.95
C ILE A 278 23.56 -5.40 -5.19
N LYS A 279 22.99 -6.59 -5.00
CA LYS A 279 22.65 -7.51 -6.10
C LYS A 279 21.63 -6.91 -7.06
N LEU A 280 20.66 -6.13 -6.58
CA LEU A 280 19.68 -5.45 -7.43
C LEU A 280 20.38 -4.44 -8.36
N ALA A 281 21.25 -3.60 -7.80
CA ALA A 281 21.98 -2.59 -8.56
C ALA A 281 22.98 -3.20 -9.57
N ASP A 282 23.58 -4.34 -9.22
CA ASP A 282 24.48 -5.12 -10.07
C ASP A 282 23.77 -5.97 -11.12
N GLY A 283 22.44 -6.08 -11.08
CA GLY A 283 21.67 -6.93 -11.99
C GLY A 283 21.82 -8.43 -11.72
N LYS A 284 22.11 -8.81 -10.47
CA LYS A 284 22.40 -10.19 -10.04
C LYS A 284 21.36 -10.80 -9.10
N LEU A 285 20.32 -10.05 -8.71
CA LEU A 285 19.28 -10.56 -7.82
C LEU A 285 18.24 -11.34 -8.63
N ALA A 286 18.30 -12.68 -8.59
CA ALA A 286 17.38 -13.52 -9.34
C ALA A 286 15.98 -13.54 -8.71
N PHE A 287 14.97 -13.88 -9.51
CA PHE A 287 13.60 -14.02 -9.02
C PHE A 287 13.51 -15.11 -7.93
N GLU A 288 14.17 -16.24 -8.18
CA GLU A 288 14.18 -17.42 -7.32
C GLU A 288 14.84 -17.13 -5.97
N ASP A 289 15.94 -16.36 -5.95
CA ASP A 289 16.65 -15.95 -4.72
C ASP A 289 15.68 -15.31 -3.72
N VAL A 290 14.76 -14.48 -4.22
CA VAL A 290 13.77 -13.77 -3.39
C VAL A 290 12.55 -14.64 -3.13
N PHE A 291 12.07 -15.37 -4.14
CA PHE A 291 10.83 -16.14 -4.05
C PHE A 291 10.94 -17.36 -3.12
N GLU A 292 12.04 -18.12 -3.24
CA GLU A 292 12.29 -19.32 -2.43
C GLU A 292 12.62 -18.98 -0.97
N ASP A 293 13.21 -17.81 -0.74
CA ASP A 293 13.45 -17.21 0.59
C ASP A 293 12.16 -16.66 1.25
N GLY A 294 11.01 -16.86 0.59
CA GLY A 294 9.70 -16.52 1.12
C GLY A 294 9.20 -15.13 0.72
N GLY A 295 9.88 -14.43 -0.18
CA GLY A 295 9.43 -13.18 -0.79
C GLY A 295 8.47 -13.36 -1.96
N HIS A 296 8.31 -12.29 -2.74
CA HIS A 296 7.46 -12.23 -3.95
C HIS A 296 8.27 -12.39 -5.23
N GLY A 297 9.49 -11.87 -5.29
CA GLY A 297 10.39 -12.00 -6.43
C GLY A 297 11.29 -10.80 -6.65
N ALA A 298 12.15 -10.90 -7.67
CA ALA A 298 12.99 -9.82 -8.20
C ALA A 298 12.94 -9.78 -9.74
N TYR A 299 12.93 -8.58 -10.31
CA TYR A 299 12.90 -8.31 -11.76
C TYR A 299 13.89 -7.20 -12.05
N ILE A 300 14.72 -7.43 -13.07
CA ILE A 300 15.71 -6.46 -13.54
C ILE A 300 15.49 -6.30 -15.03
N LYS A 301 15.07 -5.10 -15.44
CA LYS A 301 15.03 -4.70 -16.85
C LYS A 301 16.36 -4.12 -17.28
N GLU A 302 16.86 -3.19 -16.47
CA GLU A 302 18.12 -2.49 -16.66
C GLU A 302 18.82 -2.39 -15.30
N ALA A 303 20.14 -2.53 -15.29
CA ALA A 303 20.98 -2.37 -14.11
C ALA A 303 22.24 -1.59 -14.51
N PHE A 304 22.73 -0.73 -13.61
CA PHE A 304 23.83 0.20 -13.90
C PHE A 304 25.15 -0.19 -13.20
N GLY A 305 25.10 -1.21 -12.34
CA GLY A 305 26.19 -1.55 -11.43
C GLY A 305 26.13 -0.75 -10.14
N PHE A 306 26.42 -1.38 -9.02
CA PHE A 306 26.33 -0.74 -7.70
C PHE A 306 27.23 0.50 -7.57
N GLU A 307 28.40 0.49 -8.22
CA GLU A 307 29.32 1.64 -8.24
C GLU A 307 28.67 2.91 -8.78
N GLN A 308 27.79 2.79 -9.79
CA GLN A 308 27.11 3.93 -10.42
C GLN A 308 25.91 4.45 -9.62
N VAL A 309 25.45 3.71 -8.61
CA VAL A 309 24.39 4.18 -7.71
C VAL A 309 24.92 5.38 -6.92
N ARG A 310 24.21 6.50 -6.98
CA ARG A 310 24.62 7.76 -6.34
C ARG A 310 23.96 7.99 -4.99
N SER A 311 22.81 7.36 -4.73
CA SER A 311 22.12 7.41 -3.45
C SER A 311 21.36 6.11 -3.16
N ILE A 312 21.25 5.77 -1.87
CA ILE A 312 20.43 4.67 -1.36
C ILE A 312 19.45 5.27 -0.36
N LEU A 313 18.19 5.39 -0.77
CA LEU A 313 17.13 6.00 0.02
C LEU A 313 16.37 4.91 0.76
N VAL A 314 16.24 5.05 2.07
CA VAL A 314 15.49 4.12 2.91
C VAL A 314 14.30 4.85 3.53
N THR A 315 13.10 4.34 3.27
CA THR A 315 11.84 4.82 3.84
C THR A 315 11.05 3.68 4.48
N GLY A 316 9.93 4.02 5.10
CA GLY A 316 9.01 3.08 5.72
C GLY A 316 9.22 2.86 7.23
N PRO A 317 8.16 2.44 7.94
CA PRO A 317 8.13 2.34 9.42
C PRO A 317 9.08 1.28 9.99
N LYS A 318 9.60 0.36 9.18
CA LYS A 318 10.52 -0.70 9.60
C LYS A 318 11.98 -0.43 9.21
N ARG A 319 12.31 0.81 8.87
CA ARG A 319 13.69 1.26 8.55
C ARG A 319 14.70 1.07 9.69
N GLU A 320 14.23 0.81 10.91
CA GLU A 320 15.07 0.46 12.06
C GLU A 320 16.02 -0.72 11.81
N ILE A 321 15.70 -1.59 10.83
CA ILE A 321 16.56 -2.70 10.39
C ILE A 321 17.94 -2.24 9.90
N LEU A 322 18.06 -1.01 9.39
CA LEU A 322 19.34 -0.39 9.04
C LEU A 322 19.71 0.77 9.97
N GLU A 323 18.72 1.55 10.45
CA GLU A 323 18.97 2.76 11.25
C GLU A 323 19.68 2.48 12.59
N LYS A 324 19.44 1.30 13.18
CA LYS A 324 20.03 0.92 14.47
C LYS A 324 21.43 0.30 14.35
N LEU A 325 21.91 0.06 13.14
CA LEU A 325 23.22 -0.54 12.92
C LEU A 325 24.32 0.48 13.18
N SER A 326 25.43 0.01 13.75
CA SER A 326 26.67 0.77 13.79
C SER A 326 27.30 0.89 12.41
N GLU A 327 28.21 1.84 12.24
CA GLU A 327 28.95 2.03 10.97
C GLU A 327 29.71 0.77 10.54
N SER A 328 30.19 -0.06 11.49
CA SER A 328 30.86 -1.33 11.20
C SER A 328 29.93 -2.46 10.74
N GLU A 329 28.63 -2.36 11.01
CA GLU A 329 27.62 -3.35 10.60
C GLU A 329 26.99 -3.01 9.24
N ILE A 330 27.13 -1.76 8.80
CA ILE A 330 26.74 -1.32 7.47
C ILE A 330 27.91 -1.58 6.52
N ARG A 331 27.66 -2.30 5.42
CA ARG A 331 28.63 -2.51 4.35
C ARG A 331 29.15 -1.15 3.87
N LYS A 332 30.47 -1.01 3.77
CA LYS A 332 31.15 0.26 3.47
C LYS A 332 30.67 0.87 2.15
N GLU A 333 30.32 0.01 1.20
CA GLU A 333 29.78 0.36 -0.12
C GLU A 333 28.39 1.02 -0.02
N ILE A 334 27.62 0.69 1.03
CA ILE A 334 26.29 1.27 1.29
C ILE A 334 26.41 2.53 2.15
N SER A 335 27.26 2.52 3.18
CA SER A 335 27.28 3.58 4.21
C SER A 335 27.52 4.97 3.64
N ASN A 336 28.34 5.10 2.59
CA ASN A 336 28.64 6.37 1.92
C ASN A 336 27.51 6.92 1.03
N LYS A 337 26.50 6.09 0.71
CA LYS A 337 25.36 6.43 -0.17
C LYS A 337 24.03 6.42 0.58
N LEU A 338 24.00 5.91 1.81
CA LEU A 338 22.79 5.67 2.60
C LEU A 338 22.17 6.98 3.10
N HIS A 339 20.88 7.14 2.86
CA HIS A 339 20.07 8.23 3.37
C HIS A 339 18.70 7.71 3.82
N PHE A 340 18.25 8.13 5.00
CA PHE A 340 16.90 7.83 5.48
C PHE A 340 15.94 8.93 5.02
N ALA A 341 15.20 8.64 3.94
CA ALA A 341 14.35 9.62 3.28
C ALA A 341 13.24 10.14 4.21
N ALA A 342 13.08 11.45 4.22
CA ALA A 342 12.03 12.16 4.93
C ALA A 342 11.52 13.31 4.05
N PRO A 343 10.88 12.99 2.89
CA PRO A 343 10.38 13.99 1.97
C PRO A 343 9.50 15.01 2.71
N PHE A 344 9.78 16.30 2.52
CA PHE A 344 9.11 17.41 3.20
C PHE A 344 9.03 17.24 4.74
N GLY A 345 10.04 16.60 5.34
CA GLY A 345 10.17 16.38 6.78
C GLY A 345 9.40 15.17 7.34
N SER A 346 8.74 14.35 6.52
CA SER A 346 7.91 13.24 7.02
C SER A 346 8.08 11.93 6.24
N MET A 347 8.90 11.02 6.80
CA MET A 347 9.14 9.68 6.25
C MET A 347 7.83 8.89 6.05
N MET A 348 6.92 8.94 7.04
CA MET A 348 5.66 8.20 7.00
C MET A 348 4.74 8.61 5.85
N LEU A 349 4.97 9.79 5.25
CA LEU A 349 4.19 10.28 4.13
C LEU A 349 4.82 10.05 2.76
N SER A 350 5.88 9.25 2.66
CA SER A 350 6.50 8.91 1.37
C SER A 350 5.45 8.38 0.38
N GLY A 351 4.56 7.47 0.79
CA GLY A 351 3.47 7.01 -0.08
C GLY A 351 2.51 8.13 -0.52
N CYS A 352 2.19 9.06 0.38
CA CYS A 352 1.34 10.22 0.08
C CYS A 352 1.98 11.19 -0.92
N PHE A 353 3.30 11.40 -0.86
CA PHE A 353 3.98 12.27 -1.81
C PHE A 353 4.09 11.64 -3.20
N GLY A 354 4.25 10.31 -3.30
CA GLY A 354 4.17 9.62 -4.58
C GLY A 354 2.76 9.64 -5.17
N LEU A 355 1.73 9.50 -4.33
CA LEU A 355 0.33 9.71 -4.72
C LEU A 355 0.06 11.13 -5.21
N LEU A 356 0.63 12.14 -4.54
CA LEU A 356 0.49 13.54 -4.93
C LEU A 356 1.17 13.79 -6.29
N ALA A 357 2.38 13.28 -6.49
CA ALA A 357 3.05 13.32 -7.79
C ALA A 357 2.21 12.64 -8.88
N GLY A 358 1.67 11.44 -8.60
CA GLY A 358 0.80 10.72 -9.55
C GLY A 358 -0.50 11.46 -9.85
N PHE A 359 -1.07 12.16 -8.86
CA PHE A 359 -2.25 13.00 -9.07
C PHE A 359 -1.95 14.14 -10.04
N LEU A 360 -0.83 14.84 -9.82
CA LEU A 360 -0.40 15.95 -10.67
C LEU A 360 0.01 15.49 -12.07
N GLU A 361 0.50 14.27 -12.23
CA GLU A 361 0.73 13.65 -13.55
C GLU A 361 -0.58 13.53 -14.36
N LYS A 362 -1.66 13.06 -13.72
CA LYS A 362 -2.97 12.85 -14.38
C LYS A 362 -3.82 14.12 -14.48
N TYR A 363 -3.60 15.07 -13.58
CA TYR A 363 -4.30 16.35 -13.49
C TYR A 363 -3.29 17.50 -13.28
N PRO A 364 -2.54 17.89 -14.33
CA PRO A 364 -1.45 18.84 -14.19
C PRO A 364 -1.89 20.22 -13.70
N GLU A 365 -1.10 20.79 -12.80
CA GLU A 365 -1.10 22.23 -12.52
C GLU A 365 0.31 22.78 -12.81
N PRO A 366 0.46 23.79 -13.70
CA PRO A 366 1.77 24.22 -14.20
C PRO A 366 2.79 24.69 -13.14
N SER A 367 2.34 25.01 -11.92
CA SER A 367 3.16 25.59 -10.87
C SER A 367 3.72 24.59 -9.86
N ILE A 368 3.43 23.28 -9.97
CA ILE A 368 3.87 22.29 -8.99
C ILE A 368 4.62 21.16 -9.69
N ASN A 369 5.91 21.03 -9.38
CA ASN A 369 6.71 19.85 -9.71
C ASN A 369 7.31 19.26 -8.43
N LEU A 370 7.06 17.99 -8.15
CA LEU A 370 7.42 17.34 -6.88
C LEU A 370 8.63 16.41 -7.00
N ILE A 371 8.81 15.76 -8.15
CA ILE A 371 9.94 14.86 -8.37
C ILE A 371 10.98 15.63 -9.17
N ASN A 372 12.19 15.72 -8.62
CA ASN A 372 13.30 16.36 -9.32
C ASN A 372 13.61 15.57 -10.61
N HIS A 373 13.79 16.28 -11.72
CA HIS A 373 14.24 15.71 -13.00
C HIS A 373 15.75 15.64 -13.09
#